data_AF-A0A5D0UVF1-F1
#
_entry.id   AF-A0A5D0UVF1-F1
#
_cell.length_a   1.000
_cell.length_b   1.000
_cell.length_c   1.000
_cell.angle_alpha   90.00
_cell.angle_beta   90.00
_cell.angle_gamma   90.00
#
_symmetry.space_group_name_H-M   'P 1'
#
loop_
_entity.id
_entity.type
_entity.pdbx_description
1 polymer ?
#
loop_
_entity_poly.entity_id
_entity_poly.type
_entity_poly.pdbx_seq_one_letter_code
_entity_poly.pdbx_strand_id
1 'polypeptide(L)'
;MTKRVTVSLPDDVAAYLEREENASAAVTDALRARMDRAAATAAMLRAVGIDVTDDGVAGVRGKLSPLTAEQRAENARRRAMLRDGTWPDADSTTAA
;
A
#
# COMPACT_ATOMS: atom_id res chain seq x y z
N MET A 1 -19.60 -16.08 -5.21
CA MET A 1 -20.04 -15.41 -6.46
C MET A 1 -18.84 -14.77 -7.12
N THR A 2 -18.78 -14.80 -8.45
CA THR A 2 -17.72 -14.14 -9.25
C THR A 2 -18.35 -13.22 -10.30
N LYS A 3 -17.68 -12.10 -10.63
CA LYS A 3 -18.04 -11.19 -11.72
C LYS A 3 -16.81 -10.98 -12.60
N ARG A 4 -17.00 -10.93 -13.91
CA ARG A 4 -15.92 -10.63 -14.87
C ARG A 4 -15.74 -9.12 -14.99
N VAL A 5 -14.49 -8.67 -14.89
CA VAL A 5 -14.07 -7.28 -15.07
C VAL A 5 -13.00 -7.25 -16.17
N THR A 6 -13.11 -6.33 -17.12
CA THR A 6 -12.12 -6.12 -18.18
C THR A 6 -11.44 -4.77 -17.95
N VAL A 7 -10.11 -4.73 -17.99
CA VAL A 7 -9.31 -3.53 -17.78
C VAL A 7 -8.16 -3.47 -18.79
N SER A 8 -7.73 -2.26 -19.13
CA SER A 8 -6.49 -2.04 -19.89
C SER A 8 -5.32 -1.87 -18.94
N LEU A 9 -4.17 -2.46 -19.28
CA LEU A 9 -2.95 -2.44 -18.46
C LEU A 9 -1.78 -1.90 -19.28
N PRO A 10 -0.75 -1.33 -18.64
CA PRO A 10 0.54 -1.10 -19.28
C PRO A 10 1.16 -2.39 -19.83
N ASP A 11 1.88 -2.28 -20.95
CA ASP A 11 2.42 -3.44 -21.68
C ASP A 11 3.33 -4.32 -20.82
N ASP A 12 4.16 -3.72 -19.96
CA ASP A 12 5.05 -4.43 -19.04
C ASP A 12 4.28 -5.26 -18.00
N VAL A 13 3.17 -4.73 -17.50
CA VAL A 13 2.27 -5.42 -16.56
C VAL A 13 1.50 -6.53 -17.25
N ALA A 14 1.01 -6.29 -18.47
CA ALA A 14 0.34 -7.32 -19.27
C ALA A 14 1.29 -8.49 -19.56
N ALA A 15 2.50 -8.21 -20.04
CA ALA A 15 3.53 -9.21 -20.30
C ALA A 15 3.95 -9.97 -19.04
N TYR A 16 3.92 -9.33 -17.86
CA TYR A 16 4.12 -10.02 -16.59
C TYR A 16 3.00 -11.03 -16.31
N LEU A 17 1.74 -10.61 -16.41
CA LEU A 17 0.58 -11.47 -16.12
C LEU A 17 0.42 -12.61 -17.13
N GLU A 18 0.82 -12.42 -18.39
CA GLU A 18 0.82 -13.48 -19.41
C GLU A 18 1.75 -14.66 -19.07
N ARG A 19 2.78 -14.43 -18.23
CA ARG A 19 3.69 -15.49 -17.77
C ARG A 19 3.18 -16.23 -16.54
N GLU A 20 2.19 -15.68 -15.84
CA GLU A 20 1.61 -16.30 -14.65
C GLU A 20 0.72 -17.47 -15.05
N GLU A 21 0.84 -18.60 -14.35
CA GLU A 21 -0.03 -19.77 -14.55
C GLU A 21 -1.51 -19.40 -14.36
N ASN A 22 -1.79 -18.47 -13.45
CA ASN A 22 -3.12 -17.94 -13.20
C ASN A 22 -3.10 -16.43 -12.91
N ALA A 23 -3.13 -15.63 -13.98
CA ALA A 23 -3.18 -14.17 -13.90
C ALA A 23 -4.35 -13.65 -13.01
N SER A 24 -5.52 -14.30 -13.07
CA SER A 24 -6.69 -13.86 -12.31
C SER A 24 -6.51 -14.05 -10.80
N ALA A 25 -5.89 -15.15 -10.38
CA ALA A 25 -5.53 -15.39 -8.98
C ALA A 25 -4.47 -14.39 -8.51
N ALA A 26 -3.41 -14.20 -9.29
CA ALA A 26 -2.33 -13.25 -8.97
C ALA A 26 -2.88 -11.82 -8.75
N VAL A 27 -3.74 -11.34 -9.64
CA VAL A 27 -4.40 -10.03 -9.50
C VAL A 27 -5.31 -10.01 -8.27
N THR A 28 -6.12 -11.05 -8.07
CA THR A 28 -7.05 -11.12 -6.94
C THR A 28 -6.32 -11.07 -5.60
N ASP A 29 -5.23 -11.82 -5.45
CA ASP A 29 -4.47 -11.89 -4.21
C ASP A 29 -3.73 -10.58 -3.92
N ALA A 30 -3.14 -9.96 -4.95
CA ALA A 30 -2.53 -8.64 -4.82
C ALA A 30 -3.56 -7.57 -4.38
N LEU A 31 -4.77 -7.62 -4.95
CA LEU A 31 -5.86 -6.71 -4.58
C LEU A 31 -6.38 -6.96 -3.16
N ARG A 32 -6.58 -8.23 -2.76
CA ARG A 32 -6.97 -8.57 -1.39
C ARG A 32 -5.93 -8.10 -0.37
N ALA A 33 -4.66 -8.41 -0.60
CA ALA A 33 -3.58 -7.96 0.27
C ALA A 33 -3.55 -6.42 0.39
N ARG A 34 -3.90 -5.68 -0.67
CA ARG A 34 -4.05 -4.23 -0.61
C ARG A 34 -5.26 -3.79 0.22
N MET A 35 -6.41 -4.45 0.06
CA MET A 35 -7.62 -4.17 0.83
C MET A 35 -7.42 -4.45 2.32
N ASP A 36 -6.83 -5.58 2.66
CA ASP A 36 -6.58 -5.98 4.05
C ASP A 36 -5.66 -5.00 4.76
N ARG A 37 -4.59 -4.54 4.09
CA ARG A 37 -3.73 -3.48 4.63
C ARG A 37 -4.49 -2.18 4.88
N ALA A 38 -5.36 -1.76 3.95
CA ALA A 38 -6.15 -0.56 4.12
C ALA A 38 -7.13 -0.69 5.31
N ALA A 39 -7.78 -1.84 5.45
CA ALA A 39 -8.67 -2.15 6.56
C ALA A 39 -7.94 -2.13 7.91
N ALA A 40 -6.74 -2.72 7.98
CA ALA A 40 -5.91 -2.72 9.17
C ALA A 40 -5.52 -1.29 9.60
N THR A 41 -5.08 -0.45 8.65
CA THR A 41 -4.78 0.96 8.92
C THR A 41 -6.01 1.71 9.41
N ALA A 42 -7.17 1.54 8.77
CA ALA A 42 -8.39 2.19 9.19
C ALA A 42 -8.82 1.76 10.61
N ALA A 43 -8.64 0.48 10.96
CA ALA A 43 -8.92 -0.02 12.30
C ALA A 43 -7.98 0.59 13.35
N MET A 44 -6.68 0.71 13.04
CA MET A 44 -5.69 1.34 13.92
C MET A 44 -6.02 2.82 14.18
N LEU A 45 -6.40 3.56 13.12
CA LEU A 45 -6.81 4.96 13.24
C LEU A 45 -8.08 5.12 14.08
N ARG A 46 -9.08 4.25 13.87
CA ARG A 46 -10.30 4.27 14.69
C ARG A 46 -10.02 3.99 16.16
N ALA A 47 -9.06 3.12 16.47
CA ALA A 47 -8.67 2.83 17.85
C ALA A 47 -8.10 4.06 18.59
N VAL A 48 -7.58 5.06 17.86
CA VAL A 48 -7.14 6.35 18.41
C VAL A 48 -8.15 7.49 18.19
N GLY A 49 -9.40 7.15 17.85
CA GLY A 49 -10.50 8.12 17.67
C GLY A 49 -10.54 8.83 16.31
N ILE A 50 -9.77 8.36 15.33
CA ILE A 50 -9.76 8.91 13.96
C ILE A 50 -10.59 8.01 13.05
N ASP A 51 -11.73 8.50 12.57
CA ASP A 51 -12.53 7.77 11.60
C ASP A 51 -12.13 8.09 10.15
N VAL A 52 -12.03 7.04 9.33
CA VAL A 52 -11.66 7.14 7.92
C VAL A 52 -12.92 6.95 7.08
N THR A 53 -13.54 8.04 6.65
CA THR A 53 -14.77 8.02 5.87
C THR A 53 -14.49 7.97 4.36
N ASP A 54 -15.43 7.40 3.60
CA ASP A 54 -15.33 7.36 2.14
C ASP A 54 -15.29 8.78 1.53
N ASP A 55 -16.08 9.71 2.08
CA ASP A 55 -16.08 11.12 1.67
C ASP A 55 -14.75 11.80 1.96
N GLY A 56 -14.15 11.52 3.12
CA GLY A 56 -12.82 12.03 3.48
C GLY A 56 -11.76 11.52 2.53
N VAL A 57 -11.77 10.20 2.23
CA VAL A 57 -10.87 9.58 1.26
C VAL A 57 -11.05 10.19 -0.13
N ALA A 58 -12.28 10.35 -0.60
CA ALA A 58 -12.56 10.99 -1.88
C ALA A 58 -12.07 12.44 -1.91
N GLY A 59 -12.25 13.16 -0.81
CA GLY A 59 -11.82 14.55 -0.64
C GLY A 59 -10.30 14.76 -0.64
N VAL A 60 -9.49 13.75 -0.32
CA VAL A 60 -8.02 13.82 -0.36
C VAL A 60 -7.40 13.08 -1.54
N ARG A 61 -8.15 12.19 -2.20
CA ARG A 61 -7.66 11.40 -3.33
C ARG A 61 -7.17 12.32 -4.44
N GLY A 62 -5.93 12.12 -4.88
CA GLY A 62 -5.30 12.92 -5.93
C GLY A 62 -4.80 14.31 -5.49
N LYS A 63 -5.03 14.73 -4.24
CA LYS A 63 -4.48 16.00 -3.70
C LYS A 63 -3.04 15.88 -3.25
N LEU A 64 -2.62 14.68 -2.85
CA LEU A 64 -1.24 14.41 -2.47
C LEU A 64 -0.42 14.02 -3.70
N SER A 65 0.70 14.70 -3.89
CA SER A 65 1.68 14.33 -4.91
C SER A 65 2.15 12.90 -4.71
N PRO A 66 2.34 12.11 -5.79
CA PRO A 66 2.99 10.82 -5.70
C PRO A 66 4.35 10.95 -5.05
N LEU A 67 4.73 9.97 -4.24
CA LEU A 67 6.06 9.90 -3.65
C LEU A 67 7.12 9.81 -4.76
N THR A 68 8.19 10.58 -4.62
CA THR A 68 9.37 10.48 -5.50
C THR A 68 9.98 9.08 -5.40
N ALA A 69 10.82 8.72 -6.39
CA ALA A 69 11.52 7.44 -6.35
C ALA A 69 12.37 7.28 -5.08
N GLU A 70 13.04 8.37 -4.68
CA GLU A 70 13.83 8.44 -3.45
C GLU A 70 12.96 8.26 -2.19
N GLN A 71 11.83 8.96 -2.09
CA GLN A 71 10.90 8.80 -0.97
C GLN A 71 10.32 7.38 -0.88
N ARG A 72 10.06 6.73 -2.03
CA ARG A 72 9.64 5.33 -2.07
C ARG A 72 10.74 4.38 -1.59
N ALA A 73 11.98 4.60 -2.01
CA ALA A 73 13.13 3.81 -1.57
C ALA A 73 13.35 3.96 -0.06
N GLU A 74 13.28 5.19 0.46
CA GLU A 74 13.42 5.46 1.90
C GLU A 74 12.28 4.81 2.71
N ASN A 75 11.04 4.88 2.23
CA ASN A 75 9.92 4.17 2.86
C ASN A 75 10.11 2.65 2.86
N ALA A 76 10.69 2.08 1.80
CA ALA A 76 11.00 0.65 1.75
C ALA A 76 12.08 0.27 2.78
N ARG A 77 13.13 1.10 2.92
CA ARG A 77 14.17 0.94 3.94
C ARG A 77 13.58 0.98 5.35
N ARG A 78 12.78 2.00 5.66
CA ARG A 78 12.10 2.15 6.96
C ARG A 78 11.21 0.97 7.30
N ARG A 79 10.48 0.43 6.33
CA ARG A 79 9.68 -0.78 6.51
C ARG A 79 10.52 -2.02 6.79
N ALA A 80 11.69 -2.15 6.16
CA ALA A 80 12.64 -3.21 6.50
C ALA A 80 13.11 -3.07 7.95
N MET A 81 13.50 -1.86 8.36
CA MET A 81 13.94 -1.61 9.74
C MET A 81 12.87 -1.97 10.78
N LEU A 82 11.60 -1.60 10.54
CA LEU A 82 10.48 -1.99 11.40
C LEU A 82 10.31 -3.51 11.48
N ARG A 83 10.44 -4.23 10.37
CA ARG A 83 10.34 -5.70 10.35
C ARG A 83 11.51 -6.36 11.09
N ASP A 84 12.70 -5.79 10.95
CA ASP A 84 13.93 -6.32 11.52
C ASP A 84 14.12 -5.89 12.98
N GLY A 85 13.22 -5.06 13.53
CA GLY A 85 13.31 -4.52 14.89
C GLY A 85 14.47 -3.54 15.09
N THR A 86 15.00 -2.96 14.01
CA THR A 86 16.13 -2.02 14.03
C THR A 86 15.68 -0.55 13.93
N TRP A 87 14.40 -0.29 14.22
CA TRP A 87 13.89 1.07 14.27
C TRP A 87 14.63 1.87 15.35
N PRO A 88 15.12 3.08 15.06
CA PRO A 88 15.81 3.87 16.06
C PRO A 88 14.82 4.29 17.14
N ASP A 89 15.16 4.02 18.40
CA ASP A 89 14.45 4.62 19.53
C ASP A 89 14.57 6.14 19.45
N ALA A 90 13.49 6.85 19.81
CA ALA A 90 13.38 8.31 19.67
C ALA A 90 14.54 9.07 20.35
N ASP A 91 15.17 8.47 21.37
CA ASP A 91 16.31 9.05 22.11
C ASP A 91 17.61 9.07 21.29
N SER A 92 17.71 8.30 20.20
CA SER A 92 18.89 8.26 19.33
C SER A 92 18.99 9.41 18.32
N THR A 93 17.94 10.21 18.16
CA THR A 93 17.88 11.29 17.15
C THR A 93 18.32 12.65 17.69
N THR A 94 18.53 12.80 19.01
CA THR A 94 18.96 14.08 19.64
C THR A 94 20.48 14.22 19.79
N ALA A 95 21.28 13.42 19.08
CA ALA A 95 22.73 13.53 19.07
C ALA A 95 23.28 13.68 17.64
N ALA A 96 23.06 14.85 17.03
CA ALA A 96 23.83 15.33 15.89
C ALA A 96 23.82 16.87 15.86
#